data_AF-A0A060S803-F1
#
_entry.id   AF-A0A060S803-F1
#
_cell.length_a   1.000
_cell.length_b   1.000
_cell.length_c   1.000
_cell.angle_alpha   90.00
_cell.angle_beta   90.00
_cell.angle_gamma   90.00
#
_symmetry.space_group_name_H-M   'P 1'
#
loop_
_entity.id
_entity.type
_entity.pdbx_description
1 polymer ?
#
loop_
_entity_poly.entity_id
_entity_poly.type
_entity_poly.pdbx_seq_one_letter_code
_entity_poly.pdbx_strand_id
1 'polypeptide(L)'
;MDVLRDNENRGRVAAVHCRGGIGRTGLIVGCWLVECGIARDGDDALRMIAERVEERREVQAVPVQPRDGPQHEYVRTFERAAYIDEKHQVL
;
A
#
# COMPACT_ATOMS: atom_id res chain seq x y z
N MET A 1 -3.25 10.99 -1.47
CA MET A 1 -3.71 9.60 -1.80
C MET A 1 -5.19 9.63 -2.20
N ASP A 2 -5.59 10.65 -2.95
CA ASP A 2 -6.97 11.16 -2.81
C ASP A 2 -7.98 10.32 -3.59
N VAL A 3 -7.54 9.71 -4.69
CA VAL A 3 -8.37 8.80 -5.49
C VAL A 3 -8.73 7.54 -4.69
N LEU A 4 -7.79 6.96 -3.94
CA LEU A 4 -8.08 5.77 -3.13
C LEU A 4 -9.01 6.12 -1.97
N ARG A 5 -8.78 7.27 -1.34
CA ARG A 5 -9.63 7.81 -0.27
C ARG A 5 -11.06 8.11 -0.73
N ASP A 6 -11.24 8.76 -1.89
CA ASP A 6 -12.57 9.01 -2.46
C ASP A 6 -13.31 7.69 -2.71
N ASN A 7 -12.63 6.68 -3.26
CA ASN A 7 -13.25 5.39 -3.51
C ASN A 7 -13.64 4.67 -2.20
N GLU A 8 -12.77 4.67 -1.19
CA GLU A 8 -13.08 4.11 0.14
C GLU A 8 -14.30 4.81 0.77
N ASN A 9 -14.31 6.16 0.79
CA ASN A 9 -15.42 6.97 1.32
C ASN A 9 -16.75 6.69 0.62
N ARG A 10 -16.71 6.25 -0.65
CA ARG A 10 -17.88 5.92 -1.47
C ARG A 10 -18.22 4.44 -1.45
N GLY A 11 -17.53 3.62 -0.66
CA GLY A 11 -17.74 2.18 -0.59
C GLY A 11 -17.40 1.43 -1.88
N ARG A 12 -16.46 1.96 -2.68
CA ARG A 12 -16.06 1.39 -3.98
C ARG A 12 -14.78 0.58 -3.87
N VAL A 13 -14.68 -0.43 -4.72
CA VAL A 13 -13.45 -1.21 -4.88
C VAL A 13 -12.52 -0.51 -5.86
N ALA A 14 -11.29 -0.23 -5.44
CA ALA A 14 -10.23 0.28 -6.30
C ALA A 14 -9.28 -0.86 -6.73
N ALA A 15 -8.98 -0.94 -8.02
CA ALA A 15 -7.99 -1.87 -8.57
C ALA A 15 -6.70 -1.11 -8.92
N VAL A 16 -5.62 -1.40 -8.20
CA VAL A 16 -4.28 -0.84 -8.48
C VAL A 16 -3.45 -1.89 -9.20
N HIS A 17 -2.89 -1.54 -10.36
CA HIS A 17 -2.07 -2.46 -11.13
C HIS A 17 -0.84 -1.78 -11.73
N CYS A 18 0.15 -2.60 -12.09
CA CYS A 18 1.25 -2.23 -12.95
C CYS A 18 1.42 -3.35 -14.00
N ARG A 19 2.56 -3.41 -14.71
CA ARG A 19 2.80 -4.49 -15.67
C ARG A 19 2.86 -5.87 -15.02
N GLY A 20 3.56 -5.99 -13.89
CA GLY A 20 3.75 -7.26 -13.18
C GLY A 20 2.89 -7.42 -11.92
N GLY A 21 2.10 -6.41 -11.56
CA GLY A 21 1.24 -6.45 -10.36
C GLY A 21 1.96 -6.45 -9.01
N ILE A 22 3.29 -6.31 -8.95
CA ILE A 22 4.06 -6.51 -7.71
C ILE A 22 4.80 -5.24 -7.25
N GLY A 23 5.69 -4.66 -8.06
CA GLY A 23 6.56 -3.56 -7.60
C GLY A 23 5.82 -2.26 -7.33
N ARG A 24 5.44 -1.52 -8.39
CA ARG A 24 4.67 -0.27 -8.25
C ARG A 24 3.30 -0.50 -7.61
N THR A 25 2.71 -1.68 -7.80
CA THR A 25 1.45 -2.04 -7.14
C THR A 25 1.64 -2.14 -5.63
N GLY A 26 2.64 -2.91 -5.17
CA GLY A 26 2.96 -3.06 -3.76
C GLY A 26 3.36 -1.75 -3.09
N LEU A 27 4.05 -0.86 -3.82
CA LEU A 27 4.35 0.49 -3.34
C LEU A 27 3.07 1.27 -2.99
N ILE A 28 2.15 1.41 -3.95
CA ILE A 28 0.93 2.20 -3.75
C ILE A 28 0.01 1.55 -2.71
N VAL A 29 -0.16 0.23 -2.78
CA VAL A 29 -0.99 -0.52 -1.83
C VAL A 29 -0.39 -0.45 -0.42
N GLY A 30 0.93 -0.56 -0.29
CA GLY A 30 1.63 -0.48 1.00
C GLY A 30 1.44 0.86 1.67
N CYS A 31 1.71 1.96 0.94
CA CYS A 31 1.43 3.30 1.45
C CYS A 31 -0.05 3.50 1.80
N TRP A 32 -0.98 2.96 0.99
CA TRP A 32 -2.41 3.05 1.28
C TRP A 32 -2.82 2.33 2.57
N LEU A 33 -2.30 1.12 2.81
CA LEU A 33 -2.59 0.35 4.03
C LEU A 33 -2.21 1.12 5.30
N VAL A 34 -1.08 1.85 5.26
CA VAL A 34 -0.66 2.73 6.35
C VAL A 34 -1.56 3.97 6.41
N GLU A 35 -1.82 4.61 5.27
CA GLU A 35 -2.61 5.86 5.15
C GLU A 35 -4.05 5.71 5.67
N CYS A 36 -4.72 4.60 5.37
CA CYS A 36 -6.09 4.32 5.82
C CYS A 36 -6.14 3.70 7.23
N GLY A 37 -4.99 3.36 7.82
CA GLY A 37 -4.88 2.85 9.18
C GLY A 37 -5.19 1.36 9.35
N ILE A 38 -5.18 0.58 8.26
CA ILE A 38 -5.29 -0.88 8.32
C ILE A 38 -3.98 -1.50 8.83
N ALA A 39 -2.85 -1.02 8.32
CA ALA A 39 -1.52 -1.36 8.82
C ALA A 39 -1.08 -0.32 9.85
N ARG A 40 -0.36 -0.78 10.88
CA ARG A 40 0.15 0.11 11.94
C ARG A 40 1.26 1.02 11.43
N ASP A 41 2.12 0.49 10.59
CA ASP A 41 3.30 1.14 10.00
C ASP A 41 3.69 0.47 8.67
N GLY A 42 4.76 0.96 8.04
CA GLY A 42 5.26 0.44 6.78
C GLY A 42 5.69 -1.03 6.84
N ASP A 43 6.34 -1.46 7.92
CA ASP A 43 6.77 -2.85 8.10
C ASP A 43 5.56 -3.80 8.18
N ASP A 44 4.51 -3.40 8.90
CA ASP A 44 3.26 -4.15 8.99
C ASP A 44 2.53 -4.23 7.63
N ALA A 45 2.52 -3.14 6.86
CA ALA A 45 1.95 -3.13 5.52
C ALA A 45 2.68 -4.08 4.56
N LEU A 46 4.02 -4.10 4.62
CA LEU A 46 4.84 -4.98 3.81
C LEU A 46 4.66 -6.46 4.18
N ARG A 47 4.49 -6.77 5.46
CA ARG A 47 4.14 -8.12 5.93
C ARG A 47 2.79 -8.57 5.35
N MET A 48 1.75 -7.74 5.44
CA MET A 48 0.42 -8.05 4.89
C MET A 48 0.45 -8.30 3.37
N ILE A 49 1.22 -7.51 2.62
CA ILE A 49 1.39 -7.70 1.18
C ILE A 49 2.11 -9.03 0.88
N ALA A 50 3.16 -9.35 1.63
CA ALA A 50 3.91 -10.59 1.45
C ALA A 50 3.03 -11.84 1.66
N GLU A 51 2.25 -11.86 2.75
CA GLU A 51 1.28 -12.94 3.04
C GLU A 51 0.30 -13.14 1.89
N ARG A 52 -0.25 -12.03 1.36
CA ARG A 52 -1.22 -12.08 0.26
C ARG A 52 -0.64 -12.53 -1.08
N VAL A 53 0.64 -12.23 -1.33
CA VAL A 53 1.35 -12.72 -2.52
C VAL A 53 1.65 -14.22 -2.36
N GLU A 54 2.03 -14.67 -1.17
CA GLU A 54 2.27 -16.09 -0.88
C GLU A 54 1.03 -16.95 -1.05
N GLU A 55 -0.13 -16.48 -0.59
CA GLU A 55 -1.43 -17.14 -0.82
C GLU A 55 -1.74 -17.36 -2.32
N ARG A 56 -1.16 -16.54 -3.21
CA ARG A 56 -1.42 -16.56 -4.65
C ARG A 56 -0.38 -17.35 -5.45
N ARG A 57 0.61 -17.96 -4.78
CA ARG A 57 1.79 -18.61 -5.40
C ARG A 57 1.53 -19.95 -6.09
N GLU A 58 0.33 -20.51 -6.06
CA GLU A 58 0.06 -21.74 -6.84
C GLU A 58 0.18 -21.54 -8.37
N VAL A 59 0.22 -20.30 -8.89
CA VAL A 59 0.10 -20.06 -10.35
C VAL A 59 1.30 -19.38 -11.02
N GLN A 60 2.21 -18.73 -10.30
CA GLN A 60 3.39 -18.12 -10.94
C GLN A 60 4.50 -17.89 -9.92
N ALA A 61 5.71 -18.36 -10.26
CA ALA A 61 6.95 -18.08 -9.54
C ALA A 61 7.28 -16.58 -9.63
N VAL A 62 6.54 -15.78 -8.88
CA VAL A 62 6.77 -14.35 -8.74
C VAL A 62 8.01 -14.16 -7.88
N PRO A 63 9.04 -13.47 -8.37
CA PRO A 63 10.15 -13.06 -7.52
C PRO A 63 9.54 -12.24 -6.38
N VAL A 64 9.76 -12.69 -5.14
CA VAL A 64 9.57 -11.83 -3.97
C VAL A 64 10.27 -10.52 -4.34
N GLN A 65 9.58 -9.38 -4.23
CA GLN A 65 10.26 -8.09 -4.34
C GLN A 65 11.52 -8.19 -3.49
N PRO A 66 12.71 -7.75 -3.95
CA PRO A 66 13.84 -7.64 -3.06
C PRO A 66 13.33 -6.89 -1.83
N ARG A 67 13.38 -7.56 -0.67
CA ARG A 67 12.97 -7.01 0.62
C ARG A 67 13.77 -5.73 0.95
N ASP A 68 14.73 -5.39 0.10
CA ASP A 68 15.68 -4.28 0.26
C ASP A 68 15.69 -3.34 -0.96
N GLY A 69 14.64 -3.37 -1.81
CA GLY A 69 14.53 -2.48 -2.98
C GLY A 69 14.03 -1.07 -2.61
N PRO A 70 14.31 -0.02 -3.42
CA PRO A 70 13.87 1.35 -3.11
C PRO A 70 12.36 1.51 -2.91
N GLN A 71 11.55 0.68 -3.57
CA GLN A 71 10.10 0.67 -3.38
C GLN A 71 9.69 0.05 -2.04
N HIS A 72 10.42 -0.96 -1.57
CA HIS A 72 10.21 -1.56 -0.25
C HIS A 72 10.57 -0.56 0.84
N GLU A 73 11.76 0.05 0.74
CA GLU A 73 12.22 1.03 1.71
C GLU A 73 11.28 2.23 1.78
N TYR A 74 10.77 2.70 0.64
CA TYR A 74 9.80 3.81 0.62
C TYR A 74 8.52 3.48 1.39
N VAL A 75 7.98 2.26 1.25
CA VAL A 75 6.80 1.85 2.05
C VAL A 75 7.18 1.72 3.52
N ARG A 76 8.33 1.12 3.82
CA ARG A 76 8.81 0.90 5.19
C ARG A 76 8.92 2.20 5.97
N THR A 77 9.44 3.25 5.35
CA THR A 77 9.60 4.58 5.96
C THR A 77 8.41 5.51 5.67
N PHE A 78 7.31 5.01 5.11
CA PHE A 78 6.15 5.83 4.80
C PHE A 78 5.43 6.22 6.09
N GLU A 79 5.39 7.53 6.36
CA GLU A 79 4.57 8.10 7.41
C GLU A 79 3.28 8.65 6.82
N ARG A 80 2.18 8.48 7.56
CA ARG A 80 0.89 9.07 7.20
C ARG A 80 1.08 10.58 7.09
N ALA A 81 0.69 11.16 5.96
CA ALA A 81 0.69 12.60 5.85
C ALA A 81 -0.31 13.15 6.88
N ALA A 82 0.10 14.14 7.68
CA ALA A 82 -0.84 14.89 8.49
C ALA A 82 -1.90 15.47 7.55
N TYR A 83 -3.12 14.98 7.66
CA TYR A 83 -4.21 15.39 6.79
C TYR A 83 -4.57 16.84 7.14
N ILE A 84 -4.25 17.76 6.24
CA ILE A 84 -4.79 19.11 6.30
C ILE A 84 -6.10 19.06 5.52
N ASP A 85 -7.21 18.97 6.26
CA ASP A 85 -8.55 19.24 5.72
C ASP A 85 -8.53 20.61 5.02
N GLU A 86 -9.34 20.78 3.98
CA GLU A 86 -9.72 22.05 3.37
C GLU A 86 -10.10 23.13 4.43
N LYS A 87 -10.47 22.70 5.64
CA LYS A 87 -10.71 23.52 6.83
C LYS A 87 -9.54 23.75 7.80
N HIS A 88 -8.29 23.44 7.46
CA HIS A 88 -7.12 23.74 8.28
C HIS A 88 -7.21 23.27 9.75
N GLN A 89 -7.80 22.11 10.01
CA GLN A 89 -7.68 21.48 11.34
C GLN A 89 -6.87 20.20 11.24
N VAL A 90 -5.74 20.21 11.94
CA VAL A 90 -4.94 19.02 12.24
C VAL A 90 -5.74 18.23 13.29
N LEU A 91 -6.15 17.01 12.94
CA LEU A 91 -6.67 16.04 13.91
C LEU A 91 -5.51 15.41 14.68
#